data_AF-A0A0B7BX87-F1
#
_entry.id   AF-A0A0B7BX87-F1
#
_cell.length_a   1.000
_cell.length_b   1.000
_cell.length_c   1.000
_cell.angle_alpha   90.00
_cell.angle_beta   90.00
_cell.angle_gamma   90.00
#
_symmetry.space_group_name_H-M   'P 1'
#
loop_
_entity.id
_entity.type
_entity.pdbx_description
1 polymer ?
#
loop_
_entity_poly.entity_id
_entity_poly.type
_entity_poly.pdbx_seq_one_letter_code
_entity_poly.pdbx_strand_id
1 'polypeptide(L)' 'EYADYIVRIVTIRLKEEEISKTVKLFEFTSWPDHGVPDDPIPFLEMRFSVQCHHRNEEGPILVHCGTGMGRTGVFIAVD' A
#
# COMPACT_ATOMS: atom_id res chain seq x y z
N GLU A 1 6.08 -18.60 -9.54
CA GLU A 1 5.55 -17.24 -9.71
C GLU A 1 5.99 -16.39 -8.54
N TYR A 2 6.39 -15.14 -8.78
CA TYR A 2 6.62 -14.18 -7.70
C TYR A 2 5.27 -13.56 -7.31
N ALA A 3 5.08 -13.18 -6.05
CA ALA A 3 3.86 -12.51 -5.61
C ALA A 3 3.77 -11.09 -6.21
N ASP A 4 2.58 -10.65 -6.61
CA ASP A 4 2.37 -9.34 -7.26
C ASP A 4 2.40 -8.14 -6.30
N TYR A 5 2.32 -8.42 -5.00
CA TYR A 5 2.54 -7.45 -3.95
C TYR A 5 3.18 -8.11 -2.74
N ILE A 6 3.80 -7.27 -1.91
CA ILE A 6 4.43 -7.68 -0.66
C ILE A 6 3.92 -6.86 0.50
N VAL A 7 3.87 -7.50 1.66
CA VAL A 7 3.40 -6.89 2.91
C VAL A 7 4.56 -6.86 3.90
N ARG A 8 4.91 -5.68 4.40
CA ARG A 8 5.92 -5.50 5.45
C ARG A 8 5.27 -4.91 6.69
N ILE A 9 5.80 -5.28 7.86
CA ILE A 9 5.39 -4.72 9.14
C ILE A 9 6.61 -4.02 9.75
N VAL A 10 6.45 -2.74 10.06
CA VAL A 10 7.51 -1.90 10.65
C VAL A 10 6.96 -1.32 11.95
N THR A 11 7.75 -1.37 13.02
CA THR A 11 7.41 -0.70 14.27
C THR A 11 8.25 0.56 14.39
N ILE A 12 7.57 1.70 14.52
CA ILE A 12 8.17 3.02 14.60
C ILE A 12 8.01 3.49 16.05
N ARG A 13 9.08 4.04 16.61
CA ARG A 13 9.07 4.64 17.95
C ARG A 13 9.78 5.98 17.89
N LEU A 14 9.16 7.01 18.44
CA LEU A 14 9.83 8.29 18.63
C LEU A 14 10.81 8.15 19.80
N LYS A 15 12.04 8.66 19.63
CA LYS A 15 13.15 8.41 20.59
C LYS A 15 12.81 8.76 22.03
N GLU A 16 11.94 9.75 22.23
CA GLU A 16 11.58 10.31 23.53
C GLU A 16 10.24 9.78 24.05
N GLU A 17 9.53 8.96 23.27
CA GLU A 17 8.24 8.39 23.67
C GLU A 17 8.38 6.89 24.01
N GLU A 18 7.61 6.42 24.99
CA GLU A 18 7.45 4.98 25.25
C GLU A 18 6.49 4.31 24.27
N ILE A 19 5.61 5.09 23.65
CA ILE A 19 4.61 4.59 22.72
C ILE A 19 5.30 4.29 21.39
N SER A 20 5.02 3.10 20.86
CA SER A 20 5.43 2.70 19.52
C SER A 20 4.19 2.49 18.66
N LYS A 21 4.31 2.78 17.36
CA LYS A 21 3.26 2.56 16.38
C LYS A 21 3.72 1.51 15.38
N THR A 22 2.92 0.47 15.21
CA THR A 22 3.13 -0.53 14.15
C THR A 22 2.46 -0.04 12.86
N VAL A 23 3.20 -0.07 11.77
CA VAL A 23 2.75 0.32 10.43
C VAL A 23 2.88 -0.89 9.52
N LYS A 24 1.81 -1.20 8.79
CA LYS A 24 1.83 -2.21 7.73
C LYS A 24 1.93 -1.53 6.37
N LEU A 25 2.92 -1.94 5.58
CA LEU A 25 3.18 -1.42 4.25
C LEU A 25 2.76 -2.47 3.22
N PHE A 26 1.90 -2.08 2.29
CA PHE A 26 1.52 -2.86 1.13
C PHE A 26 2.21 -2.25 -0.08
N GLU A 27 3.07 -3.03 -0.74
CA GLU A 27 3.81 -2.59 -1.92
C GLU A 27 3.41 -3.46 -3.11
N PHE A 28 2.76 -2.86 -4.12
CA PHE A 28 2.47 -3.53 -5.38
C PHE A 28 3.73 -3.56 -6.25
N THR A 29 4.29 -4.76 -6.46
CA THR A 29 5.59 -4.96 -7.11
C THR A 29 5.50 -5.26 -8.60
N SER A 30 4.32 -5.65 -9.09
CA SER A 30 4.12 -6.03 -10.50
C SER A 30 3.65 -4.89 -11.41
N TRP A 31 3.66 -3.64 -10.95
CA TRP A 31 3.39 -2.51 -11.86
C TRP A 31 4.56 -2.30 -12.82
N PRO A 32 4.36 -2.40 -14.15
CA PRO A 32 5.44 -2.25 -15.11
C PRO A 32 6.01 -0.81 -15.14
N ASP A 33 7.28 -0.67 -15.49
CA ASP A 33 7.92 0.65 -15.65
C ASP A 33 7.22 1.51 -16.71
N HIS A 34 6.71 0.87 -17.76
CA HIS A 34 5.95 1.51 -18.83
C HIS A 34 4.54 0.93 -18.90
N GLY A 35 3.53 1.81 -18.93
CA GLY A 35 2.13 1.43 -19.06
C GLY A 35 1.46 1.05 -17.74
N VAL A 36 0.57 0.06 -17.83
CA VAL A 36 -0.29 -0.42 -16.74
C VAL A 36 -0.23 -1.94 -16.68
N PRO A 37 -0.59 -2.58 -15.55
CA PRO A 37 -0.73 -4.03 -15.48
C PRO A 37 -1.73 -4.55 -16.53
N ASP A 38 -1.39 -5.64 -17.22
CA ASP A 38 -2.29 -6.30 -18.18
C ASP A 38 -3.49 -6.94 -17.48
N ASP A 39 -3.26 -7.48 -16.28
CA ASP A 39 -4.29 -8.04 -15.41
C ASP A 39 -4.51 -7.13 -14.20
N PRO A 40 -5.72 -6.56 -14.00
CA PRO A 40 -6.02 -5.75 -12.82
C PRO A 40 -6.24 -6.57 -11.56
N ILE A 41 -6.43 -7.90 -11.65
CA ILE A 41 -6.81 -8.74 -10.50
C ILE A 41 -5.81 -8.63 -9.34
N PRO A 42 -4.48 -8.77 -9.53
CA PRO A 42 -3.56 -8.69 -8.40
C PRO A 42 -3.55 -7.33 -7.72
N PHE A 43 -3.78 -6.26 -8.49
CA PHE A 43 -3.91 -4.90 -7.95
C PHE A 43 -5.18 -4.76 -7.09
N LEU A 44 -6.31 -5.29 -7.57
CA LEU A 44 -7.58 -5.29 -6.83
C LEU A 44 -7.50 -6.15 -5.56
N GLU A 45 -6.80 -7.29 -5.59
CA GLU A 45 -6.57 -8.15 -4.43
C GLU A 45 -5.74 -7.43 -3.35
N MET A 46 -4.67 -6.73 -3.76
CA MET A 46 -3.90 -5.89 -2.83
C MET A 46 -4.78 -4.79 -2.24
N ARG A 47 -5.56 -4.07 -3.06
CA ARG A 47 -6.47 -3.02 -2.59
C ARG A 47 -7.49 -3.57 -1.59
N PHE A 48 -8.10 -4.72 -1.88
CA PHE A 48 -9.02 -5.39 -0.95
C PHE A 48 -8.33 -5.71 0.38
N SER A 49 -7.10 -6.22 0.34
CA SER A 49 -6.29 -6.49 1.55
C SER A 49 -6.00 -5.22 2.36
N VAL A 50 -5.71 -4.09 1.69
CA VAL A 50 -5.54 -2.78 2.33
C VAL A 50 -6.82 -2.36 3.05
N GLN A 51 -7.98 -2.44 2.38
CA GLN A 51 -9.27 -2.07 2.99
C GLN A 51 -9.66 -2.94 4.18
N CYS A 52 -9.47 -4.26 4.07
CA CYS A 52 -9.72 -5.18 5.18
C CYS A 52 -8.89 -4.85 6.41
N HIS A 53 -7.64 -4.40 6.21
CA HIS A 53 -6.78 -4.01 7.32
C HIS A 53 -7.15 -2.62 7.88
N HIS A 54 -7.44 -1.67 7.00
CA HIS A 54 -7.73 -0.28 7.39
C HIS A 54 -9.08 -0.11 8.11
N ARG A 55 -10.05 -1.02 7.92
CA ARG A 55 -11.37 -0.95 8.57
C ARG A 55 -11.33 -0.73 10.09
N ASN A 56 -10.26 -1.21 10.76
CA ASN A 56 -10.12 -1.12 12.22
C ASN A 56 -9.07 -0.08 12.66
N GLU A 57 -8.57 0.74 11.75
CA GLU A 57 -7.50 1.71 12.01
C GLU A 57 -8.05 3.14 11.92
N GLU A 58 -7.55 4.03 12.78
CA GLU A 58 -7.89 5.46 12.74
C GLU A 58 -6.89 6.26 11.90
N GLY A 59 -7.40 7.25 11.16
CA GLY A 59 -6.59 8.17 10.35
C GLY A 59 -6.53 7.81 8.85
N PRO A 60 -5.85 8.62 8.02
CA PRO A 60 -5.80 8.39 6.59
C PRO A 60 -4.80 7.29 6.19
N ILE A 61 -5.05 6.64 5.05
CA ILE A 61 -4.07 5.79 4.38
C ILE A 61 -3.05 6.68 3.64
N LEU A 62 -1.76 6.46 3.89
CA LEU A 62 -0.70 7.06 3.09
C LEU A 62 -0.44 6.20 1.85
N VAL A 63 -0.63 6.80 0.67
CA VAL A 63 -0.38 6.16 -0.63
C VAL A 63 0.72 6.92 -1.35
N HIS A 64 1.74 6.22 -1.85
CA HIS A 64 2.81 6.84 -2.63
C HIS A 64 3.19 6.00 -3.85
N CYS A 65 3.88 6.62 -4.80
CA CYS A 65 4.56 5.96 -5.91
C CYS A 65 5.89 6.68 -6.17
N GLY A 66 6.47 6.57 -7.37
CA GLY A 66 7.71 7.30 -7.70
C GLY A 66 7.56 8.83 -7.68
N THR A 67 6.43 9.36 -8.16
CA THR A 67 6.16 10.81 -8.22
C THR A 67 4.95 11.26 -7.40
N GLY A 68 4.23 10.32 -6.78
CA GLY A 68 3.02 10.59 -5.99
C GLY A 68 1.79 11.01 -6.81
N MET A 69 1.82 10.93 -8.15
CA MET A 69 0.71 11.35 -9.01
C MET A 69 0.04 10.17 -9.73
N GLY A 70 0.77 9.46 -10.60
CA GLY A 70 0.18 8.46 -11.51
C GLY A 70 -0.44 7.25 -10.80
N ARG A 71 0.40 6.30 -10.38
CA ARG A 71 -0.05 5.06 -9.71
C ARG A 71 -0.81 5.34 -8.39
N THR A 72 -0.39 6.39 -7.68
CA THR A 72 -1.07 6.90 -6.48
C THR A 72 -2.50 7.35 -6.80
N GLY A 73 -2.68 8.17 -7.84
CA GLY A 73 -4.00 8.64 -8.26
C GLY A 73 -4.89 7.50 -8.74
N VAL A 74 -4.33 6.50 -9.44
CA VAL A 74 -5.10 5.30 -9.83
C VAL A 74 -5.58 4.53 -8.59
N PHE A 75 -4.72 4.31 -7.59
CA PHE A 75 -5.15 3.65 -6.35
C PHE A 75 -6.27 4.42 -5.66
N ILE A 76 -6.13 5.73 -5.49
CA ILE A 76 -7.14 6.58 -4.83
C ILE A 76 -8.47 6.62 -5.61
N ALA A 77 -8.42 6.64 -6.95
CA ALA A 77 -9.62 6.70 -7.77
C ALA A 77 -10.39 5.36 -7.83
N VAL A 78 -9.68 4.24 -7.66
CA VAL A 78 -10.28 2.89 -7.60
C VAL A 78 -10.78 2.55 -6.20
N ASP A 79 -10.15 3.11 -5.16
CA ASP A 79 -10.55 2.93 -3.77
C ASP A 79 -11.88 3.62 -3.43
#